data_AF-J9EDD3-F1
#
_entry.id   AF-J9EDD3-F1
#
_cell.length_a   1.000
_cell.length_b   1.000
_cell.length_c   1.000
_cell.angle_alpha   90.00
_cell.angle_beta   90.00
_cell.angle_gamma   90.00
#
_symmetry.space_group_name_H-M   'P 1'
#
loop_
_entity.id
_entity.type
_entity.pdbx_description
1 polymer ?
#
loop_
_entity_poly.entity_id
_entity_poly.type
_entity_poly.pdbx_seq_one_letter_code
_entity_poly.pdbx_strand_id
1 'polypeptide(L)'
;IDTVIHFAADCTSTRCYNDPVESIENNVIALIQFMECIQSYKEVERFLHISTDEVYGDSNLVADEKGKVEDAVLLPGNPYAATKAACESYAHICCDLFAMPIIILRINNIYGPNQWDIKVIPRFIKLAKNMEKFTVQGSGKQLRSWLYVDDAAEGIRKAVESGKIHEIYNIGTYFEMNVIDLAHVIQAEVDRQLGRSPTPVEFVGILDRPYNDLRYLLDYSKISLDTGWSPQVSFEEGISRVVASTLNLPKKSQKMAVVIYGGKGWIGQQCCNKLLERKIHFTLAKCRIGKNSDKEVLDELNNIFCTHVLCCMGRTHGGKFKTVEYLEGGPNQTFENIRDNLYSTLTLARICQTLGLHFTYVGTGYIFAYDQEHPIGGKGFTDDDLPTFFGNSYSIVKGFTDRMIQQYQGGIKECLNARITLPLNFCLDEERNLLTKILEYKQIFDIPVSITILDDCIPALIDLMESRVGGNLNLVNPQPISFSQILELYKEIVCSDFHHYELLDANDDKYRELCTTKGNCALDTSKLEKLYPKIPNSFDSLRKGFMKIRDNLK
;
A
#
# COMPACT_ATOMS: atom_id res chain seq x y z
N ILE A 1 -5.11 -3.54 32.95
CA ILE A 1 -5.20 -4.58 31.90
C ILE A 1 -5.02 -5.90 32.60
N ASP A 2 -6.09 -6.63 32.86
CA ASP A 2 -6.05 -7.91 33.56
C ASP A 2 -5.71 -9.08 32.63
N THR A 3 -6.09 -9.01 31.34
CA THR A 3 -5.91 -10.10 30.39
C THR A 3 -5.17 -9.60 29.14
N VAL A 4 -4.18 -10.38 28.70
CA VAL A 4 -3.41 -10.13 27.48
C VAL A 4 -3.52 -11.33 26.55
N ILE A 5 -3.86 -11.11 25.28
CA ILE A 5 -3.82 -12.13 24.23
C ILE A 5 -2.79 -11.70 23.19
N HIS A 6 -1.68 -12.43 23.10
CA HIS A 6 -0.54 -12.07 22.27
C HIS A 6 -0.56 -12.82 20.93
N PHE A 7 -1.13 -12.17 19.91
CA PHE A 7 -1.14 -12.64 18.52
C PHE A 7 0.06 -12.17 17.70
N ALA A 8 0.76 -11.11 18.13
CA ALA A 8 1.76 -10.44 17.33
C ALA A 8 2.92 -11.39 16.99
N ALA A 9 3.18 -11.59 15.69
CA ALA A 9 4.30 -12.34 15.15
C ALA A 9 4.43 -12.07 13.66
N ASP A 10 5.65 -12.19 13.13
CA ASP A 10 5.83 -12.50 11.71
C ASP A 10 5.39 -13.95 11.47
N CYS A 11 4.29 -14.10 10.72
CA CYS A 11 3.61 -15.37 10.47
C CYS A 11 3.79 -15.90 9.03
N THR A 12 4.77 -15.36 8.30
CA THR A 12 5.03 -15.74 6.91
C THR A 12 6.29 -16.57 6.79
N SER A 13 6.11 -17.89 6.74
CA SER A 13 7.22 -18.85 6.64
C SER A 13 8.23 -18.50 5.53
N THR A 14 7.77 -18.03 4.37
CA THR A 14 8.66 -17.61 3.26
C THR A 14 9.54 -16.42 3.61
N ARG A 15 9.03 -15.43 4.36
CA ARG A 15 9.85 -14.31 4.82
C ARG A 15 10.85 -14.80 5.87
N CYS A 16 10.42 -15.69 6.76
CA CYS A 16 11.31 -16.27 7.76
C CYS A 16 12.44 -17.13 7.16
N TYR A 17 12.25 -17.72 5.98
CA TYR A 17 13.34 -18.36 5.23
C TYR A 17 14.32 -17.35 4.65
N ASN A 18 13.83 -16.21 4.17
CA ASN A 18 14.66 -15.20 3.50
C ASN A 18 15.44 -14.33 4.49
N ASP A 19 14.84 -14.01 5.64
CA ASP A 19 15.45 -13.21 6.70
C ASP A 19 15.18 -13.82 8.10
N PRO A 20 15.98 -14.84 8.50
CA PRO A 20 15.81 -15.49 9.79
C PRO A 20 16.17 -14.58 10.98
N VAL A 21 17.05 -13.58 10.78
CA VAL A 21 17.45 -12.66 11.84
C VAL A 21 16.30 -11.73 12.19
N GLU A 22 15.70 -11.10 11.17
CA GLU A 22 14.52 -10.25 11.35
C GLU A 22 13.37 -11.03 12.01
N SER A 23 13.22 -12.32 11.68
CA SER A 23 12.20 -13.17 12.28
C SER A 23 12.44 -13.44 13.76
N ILE A 24 13.69 -13.65 14.17
CA ILE A 24 14.07 -13.79 15.59
C ILE A 24 13.83 -12.48 16.33
N GLU A 25 14.19 -11.35 15.74
CA GLU A 25 13.96 -10.02 16.32
C GLU A 25 12.46 -9.76 16.55
N ASN A 26 11.65 -9.97 15.51
CA ASN A 26 10.21 -9.68 15.52
C ASN A 26 9.39 -10.64 16.38
N ASN A 27 9.81 -11.91 16.51
CA ASN A 27 9.06 -12.90 17.28
C ASN A 27 9.66 -13.11 18.68
N VAL A 28 10.94 -13.49 18.75
CA VAL A 28 11.58 -13.94 20.00
C VAL A 28 11.98 -12.75 20.86
N ILE A 29 12.77 -11.82 20.31
CA ILE A 29 13.27 -10.67 21.08
C ILE A 29 12.11 -9.75 21.49
N ALA A 30 11.17 -9.49 20.58
CA ALA A 30 9.98 -8.71 20.89
C ALA A 30 9.14 -9.34 22.01
N LEU A 31 8.94 -10.68 22.01
CA LEU A 31 8.22 -11.36 23.08
C LEU A 31 8.96 -11.24 24.42
N ILE A 32 10.27 -11.43 24.44
CA ILE A 32 11.09 -11.31 25.66
C ILE A 32 10.89 -9.92 26.29
N GLN A 33 11.07 -8.86 25.49
CA GLN A 33 10.88 -7.48 25.95
C GLN A 33 9.45 -7.22 26.43
N PHE A 34 8.46 -7.79 25.74
CA PHE A 34 7.07 -7.66 26.14
C PHE A 34 6.78 -8.38 27.46
N MET A 35 7.31 -9.59 27.65
CA MET A 35 7.18 -10.35 28.90
C MET A 35 7.81 -9.61 30.09
N GLU A 36 8.97 -8.97 29.91
CA GLU A 36 9.58 -8.11 30.94
C GLU A 36 8.68 -6.93 31.34
N CYS A 37 7.99 -6.34 30.37
CA CYS A 37 7.00 -5.29 30.60
C CYS A 37 5.77 -5.82 31.36
N ILE A 38 5.24 -6.98 30.97
CA ILE A 38 4.12 -7.62 31.68
C ILE A 38 4.50 -7.98 33.11
N GLN A 39 5.68 -8.54 33.31
CA GLN A 39 6.24 -8.86 34.62
C GLN A 39 6.35 -7.61 35.50
N SER A 40 6.76 -6.48 34.94
CA SER A 40 6.86 -5.21 35.65
C SER A 40 5.50 -4.61 36.00
N TYR A 41 4.49 -4.84 35.14
CA TYR A 41 3.15 -4.29 35.30
C TYR A 41 2.34 -5.00 36.40
N LYS A 42 2.53 -6.31 36.62
CA LYS A 42 1.98 -7.12 37.74
C LYS A 42 0.45 -7.18 37.90
N GLU A 43 -0.33 -6.49 37.08
CA GLU A 43 -1.80 -6.53 37.11
C GLU A 43 -2.40 -7.58 36.16
N VAL A 44 -1.59 -8.24 35.33
CA VAL A 44 -2.08 -9.28 34.40
C VAL A 44 -2.36 -10.57 35.16
N GLU A 45 -3.62 -11.00 35.13
CA GLU A 45 -4.12 -12.25 35.69
C GLU A 45 -4.11 -13.40 34.68
N ARG A 46 -4.12 -13.11 33.38
CA ARG A 46 -4.02 -14.11 32.30
C ARG A 46 -3.25 -13.59 31.09
N PHE A 47 -2.26 -14.34 30.65
CA PHE A 47 -1.50 -14.06 29.44
C PHE A 47 -1.61 -15.24 28.48
N LEU A 48 -2.27 -15.06 27.33
CA LEU A 48 -2.39 -16.08 26.32
C LEU A 48 -1.34 -15.86 25.23
N HIS A 49 -0.43 -16.82 25.07
CA HIS A 49 0.54 -16.83 23.99
C HIS A 49 0.03 -17.68 22.83
N ILE A 50 -0.19 -17.06 21.67
CA ILE A 50 -0.63 -17.78 20.47
C ILE A 50 0.59 -18.35 19.76
N SER A 51 0.67 -19.67 19.70
CA SER A 51 1.66 -20.45 18.97
C SER A 51 1.00 -21.20 17.80
N THR A 52 1.65 -22.23 17.28
CA THR A 52 1.25 -22.95 16.06
C THR A 52 1.47 -24.44 16.23
N ASP A 53 0.71 -25.27 15.52
CA ASP A 53 0.94 -26.72 15.41
C ASP A 53 2.32 -27.08 14.81
N GLU A 54 2.85 -26.25 13.92
CA GLU A 54 4.15 -26.46 13.27
C GLU A 54 5.33 -26.63 14.24
N VAL A 55 5.21 -26.21 15.51
CA VAL A 55 6.24 -26.42 16.55
C VAL A 55 6.50 -27.91 16.83
N TYR A 56 5.51 -28.78 16.60
CA TYR A 56 5.66 -30.23 16.74
C TYR A 56 6.43 -30.87 15.57
N GLY A 57 6.55 -30.18 14.44
CA GLY A 57 7.07 -30.74 13.19
C GLY A 57 6.11 -31.73 12.52
N ASP A 58 6.66 -32.55 11.62
CA ASP A 58 5.88 -33.46 10.79
C ASP A 58 5.13 -34.55 11.59
N SER A 59 3.98 -34.96 11.06
CA SER A 59 3.16 -36.06 11.55
C SER A 59 3.32 -37.28 10.64
N ASN A 60 3.07 -38.50 11.14
CA ASN A 60 3.18 -39.67 10.27
C ASN A 60 2.08 -39.65 9.20
N LEU A 61 2.40 -40.18 8.02
CA LEU A 61 1.46 -40.28 6.90
C LEU A 61 0.56 -41.52 6.96
N VAL A 62 0.60 -42.27 8.07
CA VAL A 62 -0.23 -43.46 8.27
C VAL A 62 -1.67 -43.06 8.63
N ALA A 63 -2.63 -43.90 8.24
CA ALA A 63 -4.06 -43.62 8.41
C ALA A 63 -4.52 -43.63 9.88
N ASP A 64 -3.79 -44.32 10.77
CA ASP A 64 -4.09 -44.46 12.20
C ASP A 64 -3.33 -43.45 13.09
N GLU A 65 -2.71 -42.43 12.50
CA GLU A 65 -2.11 -41.30 13.22
C GLU A 65 -3.19 -40.59 14.07
N LYS A 66 -2.92 -40.45 15.37
CA LYS A 66 -3.87 -39.89 16.35
C LYS A 66 -3.69 -38.38 16.57
N GLY A 67 -2.65 -37.81 15.97
CA GLY A 67 -2.30 -36.40 16.12
C GLY A 67 -1.38 -36.16 17.31
N LYS A 68 -0.71 -35.01 17.28
CA LYS A 68 0.20 -34.57 18.33
C LYS A 68 -0.59 -34.05 19.52
N VAL A 69 -0.27 -34.55 20.71
CA VAL A 69 -0.75 -34.10 22.02
C VAL A 69 0.21 -33.06 22.62
N GLU A 70 -0.22 -32.33 23.65
CA GLU A 70 0.52 -31.17 24.17
C GLU A 70 1.90 -31.47 24.78
N ASP A 71 2.14 -32.70 25.23
CA ASP A 71 3.42 -33.19 25.76
C ASP A 71 4.36 -33.76 24.68
N ALA A 72 3.94 -33.76 23.41
CA ALA A 72 4.76 -34.21 22.31
C ALA A 72 6.03 -33.33 22.15
N VAL A 73 7.12 -33.97 21.73
CA VAL A 73 8.40 -33.30 21.51
C VAL A 73 8.27 -32.23 20.43
N LEU A 74 8.81 -31.04 20.70
CA LEU A 74 8.89 -29.96 19.73
C LEU A 74 10.05 -30.18 18.76
N LEU A 75 9.73 -30.37 17.48
CA LEU A 75 10.67 -30.61 16.39
C LEU A 75 10.36 -29.69 15.20
N PRO A 76 10.48 -28.35 15.37
CA PRO A 76 10.06 -27.40 14.36
C PRO A 76 10.79 -27.61 13.02
N GLY A 77 10.03 -27.80 11.94
CA GLY A 77 10.57 -28.08 10.61
C GLY A 77 11.01 -26.84 9.82
N ASN A 78 10.66 -25.63 10.29
CA ASN A 78 10.94 -24.40 9.55
C ASN A 78 11.31 -23.22 10.47
N PRO A 79 11.92 -22.14 9.93
CA PRO A 79 12.37 -21.01 10.73
C PRO A 79 11.26 -20.32 11.53
N TYR A 80 10.05 -20.20 10.96
CA TYR A 80 8.91 -19.62 11.68
C TYR A 80 8.52 -20.47 12.90
N ALA A 81 8.33 -21.77 12.70
CA ALA A 81 8.05 -22.72 13.78
C ALA A 81 9.16 -22.73 14.84
N ALA A 82 10.42 -22.60 14.44
CA ALA A 82 11.55 -22.50 15.36
C ALA A 82 11.47 -21.24 16.24
N THR A 83 11.09 -20.09 15.69
CA THR A 83 10.87 -18.87 16.49
C THR A 83 9.72 -19.03 17.49
N LYS A 84 8.63 -19.71 17.09
CA LYS A 84 7.50 -20.01 17.99
C LYS A 84 7.89 -20.98 19.11
N ALA A 85 8.64 -22.04 18.81
CA ALA A 85 9.16 -22.96 19.83
C ALA A 85 10.12 -22.26 20.82
N ALA A 86 10.95 -21.33 20.33
CA ALA A 86 11.81 -20.51 21.19
C ALA A 86 10.98 -19.59 22.11
N CYS A 87 9.91 -19.00 21.59
CA CYS A 87 8.95 -18.20 22.38
C CYS A 87 8.30 -19.02 23.49
N GLU A 88 7.83 -20.23 23.18
CA GLU A 88 7.26 -21.14 24.18
C GLU A 88 8.26 -21.51 25.27
N SER A 89 9.51 -21.79 24.88
CA SER A 89 10.59 -22.10 25.82
C SER A 89 10.85 -20.96 26.80
N TYR A 90 10.83 -19.71 26.33
CA TYR A 90 10.97 -18.54 27.20
C TYR A 90 9.73 -18.32 28.08
N ALA A 91 8.52 -18.52 27.53
CA ALA A 91 7.28 -18.44 28.28
C ALA A 91 7.24 -19.45 29.46
N HIS A 92 7.76 -20.67 29.25
CA HIS A 92 7.92 -21.65 30.32
C HIS A 92 8.80 -21.12 31.47
N ILE A 93 9.94 -20.51 31.14
CA ILE A 93 10.82 -19.88 32.15
C ILE A 93 10.08 -18.77 32.91
N CYS A 94 9.26 -17.97 32.22
CA CYS A 94 8.45 -16.93 32.87
C CYS A 94 7.41 -17.51 33.84
N CYS A 95 6.81 -18.66 33.53
CA CYS A 95 5.95 -19.38 34.48
C CYS A 95 6.74 -19.82 35.71
N ASP A 96 7.86 -20.50 35.52
CA ASP A 96 8.61 -21.13 36.61
C ASP A 96 9.34 -20.13 37.52
N LEU A 97 9.96 -19.10 36.94
CA LEU A 97 10.75 -18.12 37.70
C LEU A 97 9.91 -16.99 38.27
N PHE A 98 8.86 -16.58 37.57
CA PHE A 98 8.12 -15.36 37.89
C PHE A 98 6.64 -15.60 38.20
N ALA A 99 6.19 -16.86 38.20
CA ALA A 99 4.80 -17.24 38.42
C ALA A 99 3.82 -16.49 37.50
N MET A 100 4.26 -16.11 36.30
CA MET A 100 3.41 -15.39 35.35
C MET A 100 2.25 -16.27 34.89
N PRO A 101 1.03 -15.74 34.78
CA PRO A 101 -0.15 -16.57 34.52
C PRO A 101 -0.34 -16.84 33.03
N ILE A 102 0.59 -17.59 32.44
CA ILE A 102 0.65 -17.81 30.99
C ILE A 102 -0.13 -19.08 30.60
N ILE A 103 -0.87 -19.02 29.49
CA ILE A 103 -1.50 -20.15 28.80
C ILE A 103 -0.98 -20.13 27.35
N ILE A 104 -0.53 -21.28 26.85
CA ILE A 104 -0.02 -21.39 25.47
C ILE A 104 -1.07 -22.09 24.60
N LEU A 105 -1.42 -21.49 23.47
CA LEU A 105 -2.37 -22.08 22.52
C LEU A 105 -1.65 -22.45 21.23
N ARG A 106 -1.58 -23.74 20.91
CA ARG A 106 -1.02 -24.25 19.64
C ARG A 106 -2.16 -24.50 18.67
N ILE A 107 -2.23 -23.73 17.59
CA ILE A 107 -3.41 -23.71 16.70
C ILE A 107 -3.05 -24.28 15.32
N ASN A 108 -3.97 -25.03 14.71
CA ASN A 108 -3.88 -25.48 13.31
C ASN A 108 -3.92 -24.32 12.30
N ASN A 109 -3.82 -24.64 11.01
CA ASN A 109 -4.04 -23.68 9.93
C ASN A 109 -5.46 -23.10 9.97
N ILE A 110 -5.54 -21.81 10.28
CA ILE A 110 -6.79 -21.06 10.32
C ILE A 110 -7.16 -20.57 8.92
N TYR A 111 -8.44 -20.65 8.57
CA TYR A 111 -9.00 -20.00 7.39
C TYR A 111 -10.32 -19.28 7.70
N GLY A 112 -10.61 -18.23 6.96
CA GLY A 112 -11.81 -17.43 7.20
C GLY A 112 -11.84 -16.10 6.45
N PRO A 113 -12.93 -15.33 6.57
CA PRO A 113 -13.02 -13.98 6.02
C PRO A 113 -11.89 -13.07 6.54
N ASN A 114 -11.50 -12.07 5.74
CA ASN A 114 -10.41 -11.11 6.05
C ASN A 114 -9.00 -11.73 6.18
N GLN A 115 -8.81 -12.98 5.76
CA GLN A 115 -7.48 -13.58 5.71
C GLN A 115 -6.58 -12.83 4.71
N TRP A 116 -5.33 -12.60 5.09
CA TRP A 116 -4.34 -11.90 4.26
C TRP A 116 -4.16 -12.60 2.90
N ASP A 117 -4.19 -11.82 1.82
CA ASP A 117 -4.24 -12.27 0.43
C ASP A 117 -3.04 -13.09 -0.05
N ILE A 118 -1.93 -13.09 0.69
CA ILE A 118 -0.77 -13.95 0.44
C ILE A 118 -1.01 -15.44 0.81
N LYS A 119 -2.01 -15.73 1.65
CA LYS A 119 -2.32 -17.10 2.09
C LYS A 119 -3.06 -17.86 0.97
N VAL A 120 -3.00 -19.20 1.02
CA VAL A 120 -3.39 -20.06 -0.11
C VAL A 120 -4.87 -19.92 -0.48
N ILE A 121 -5.79 -19.92 0.49
CA ILE A 121 -7.24 -19.82 0.23
C ILE A 121 -7.63 -18.50 -0.45
N PRO A 122 -7.32 -17.31 0.10
CA PRO A 122 -7.69 -16.05 -0.57
C PRO A 122 -7.01 -15.88 -1.93
N ARG A 123 -5.75 -16.35 -2.07
CA ARG A 123 -5.07 -16.40 -3.38
C ARG A 123 -5.82 -17.28 -4.38
N PHE A 124 -6.22 -18.48 -3.98
CA PHE A 124 -6.94 -19.43 -4.83
C PHE A 124 -8.30 -18.90 -5.25
N ILE A 125 -9.03 -18.23 -4.35
CA ILE A 125 -10.31 -17.58 -4.69
C ILE A 125 -10.10 -16.49 -5.75
N LYS A 126 -9.03 -15.69 -5.63
CA LYS A 126 -8.67 -14.67 -6.62
C LYS A 126 -8.34 -15.29 -7.99
N LEU A 127 -7.53 -16.35 -8.02
CA LEU A 127 -7.16 -17.05 -9.26
C LEU A 127 -8.40 -17.66 -9.93
N ALA A 128 -9.25 -18.36 -9.17
CA ALA A 128 -10.51 -18.94 -9.65
C ALA A 128 -11.45 -17.88 -10.23
N LYS A 129 -11.61 -16.75 -9.52
CA LYS A 129 -12.46 -15.63 -9.96
C LYS A 129 -12.02 -15.08 -11.32
N ASN A 130 -10.71 -14.96 -11.51
CA ASN A 130 -10.08 -14.42 -12.71
C ASN A 130 -9.89 -15.46 -13.83
N MET A 131 -10.22 -16.74 -13.59
CA MET A 131 -9.94 -17.84 -14.52
C MET A 131 -8.43 -17.98 -14.81
N GLU A 132 -7.61 -17.76 -13.79
CA GLU A 132 -6.15 -17.93 -13.83
C GLU A 132 -5.75 -19.31 -13.29
N LYS A 133 -4.53 -19.75 -13.64
CA LYS A 133 -4.00 -21.04 -13.20
C LYS A 133 -3.61 -21.01 -11.71
N PHE A 134 -3.89 -22.09 -10.99
CA PHE A 134 -3.58 -22.24 -9.57
C PHE A 134 -2.09 -22.49 -9.35
N THR A 135 -1.47 -21.70 -8.49
CA THR A 135 -0.04 -21.86 -8.17
C THR A 135 0.16 -22.85 -7.03
N VAL A 136 0.94 -23.90 -7.26
CA VAL A 136 1.18 -24.99 -6.29
C VAL A 136 2.65 -25.09 -5.95
N GLN A 137 2.96 -25.08 -4.65
CA GLN A 137 4.31 -25.33 -4.12
C GLN A 137 4.57 -26.84 -4.06
N GLY A 138 5.71 -27.26 -4.61
CA GLY A 138 6.12 -28.66 -4.60
C GLY A 138 5.10 -29.56 -5.28
N SER A 139 4.78 -30.68 -4.64
CA SER A 139 3.82 -31.65 -5.17
C SER A 139 2.34 -31.27 -4.94
N GLY A 140 2.07 -30.35 -4.01
CA GLY A 140 0.71 -30.00 -3.58
C GLY A 140 0.01 -31.07 -2.72
N LYS A 141 0.67 -32.22 -2.45
CA LYS A 141 0.11 -33.35 -1.71
C LYS A 141 0.21 -33.24 -0.20
N GLN A 142 0.85 -32.19 0.30
CA GLN A 142 0.96 -31.93 1.72
C GLN A 142 -0.44 -31.76 2.35
N LEU A 143 -0.69 -32.50 3.43
CA LEU A 143 -1.93 -32.48 4.19
C LEU A 143 -1.87 -31.38 5.24
N ARG A 144 -2.97 -30.64 5.36
CA ARG A 144 -3.15 -29.59 6.36
C ARG A 144 -4.51 -29.74 7.02
N SER A 145 -4.54 -29.51 8.32
CA SER A 145 -5.78 -29.42 9.10
C SER A 145 -6.38 -28.03 8.96
N TRP A 146 -7.64 -27.91 8.51
CA TRP A 146 -8.27 -26.62 8.18
C TRP A 146 -9.30 -26.20 9.23
N LEU A 147 -8.91 -25.32 10.16
CA LEU A 147 -9.80 -24.82 11.21
C LEU A 147 -10.43 -23.48 10.80
N TYR A 148 -11.75 -23.38 10.91
CA TYR A 148 -12.45 -22.13 10.59
C TYR A 148 -12.19 -21.06 11.65
N VAL A 149 -12.04 -19.80 11.23
CA VAL A 149 -11.61 -18.68 12.09
C VAL A 149 -12.51 -18.44 13.30
N ASP A 150 -13.82 -18.60 13.15
CA ASP A 150 -14.75 -18.40 14.26
C ASP A 150 -14.61 -19.51 15.31
N ASP A 151 -14.32 -20.75 14.90
CA ASP A 151 -14.05 -21.85 15.83
C ASP A 151 -12.74 -21.63 16.57
N ALA A 152 -11.70 -21.15 15.88
CA ALA A 152 -10.43 -20.79 16.50
C ALA A 152 -10.61 -19.65 17.51
N ALA A 153 -11.36 -18.60 17.14
CA ALA A 153 -11.66 -17.47 18.03
C ALA A 153 -12.45 -17.92 19.26
N GLU A 154 -13.43 -18.80 19.09
CA GLU A 154 -14.19 -19.39 20.19
C GLU A 154 -13.29 -20.24 21.11
N GLY A 155 -12.33 -20.99 20.55
CA GLY A 155 -11.35 -21.77 21.32
C GLY A 155 -10.46 -20.88 22.18
N ILE A 156 -9.98 -19.78 21.61
CA ILE A 156 -9.21 -18.77 22.33
C ILE A 156 -10.06 -18.14 23.43
N ARG A 157 -11.31 -17.76 23.14
CA ARG A 157 -12.24 -17.20 24.14
C ARG A 157 -12.46 -18.17 25.31
N LYS A 158 -12.69 -19.44 25.02
CA LYS A 158 -12.85 -20.50 26.03
C LYS A 158 -11.60 -20.69 26.89
N ALA A 159 -10.42 -20.64 26.29
CA ALA A 159 -9.16 -20.66 27.01
C ALA A 159 -8.96 -19.43 27.90
N VAL A 160 -9.37 -18.24 27.47
CA VAL A 160 -9.36 -17.03 28.32
C VAL A 160 -10.26 -17.21 29.54
N GLU A 161 -11.49 -17.68 29.34
CA GLU A 161 -12.50 -17.73 30.39
C GLU A 161 -12.27 -18.86 31.40
N SER A 162 -11.84 -20.02 30.91
CA SER A 162 -11.83 -21.28 31.68
C SER A 162 -10.57 -22.12 31.52
N GLY A 163 -9.63 -21.69 30.68
CA GLY A 163 -8.34 -22.36 30.56
C GLY A 163 -7.56 -22.29 31.87
N LYS A 164 -6.90 -23.39 32.21
CA LYS A 164 -6.03 -23.46 33.39
C LYS A 164 -4.74 -22.71 33.10
N ILE A 165 -4.35 -21.86 34.05
CA ILE A 165 -3.06 -21.17 34.01
C ILE A 165 -1.93 -22.19 34.03
N HIS A 166 -0.84 -21.91 33.31
CA HIS A 166 0.35 -22.76 33.12
C HIS A 166 0.12 -24.00 32.25
N GLU A 167 -1.05 -24.12 31.60
CA GLU A 167 -1.32 -25.18 30.65
C GLU A 167 -1.06 -24.77 29.20
N ILE A 168 -0.81 -25.80 28.38
CA ILE A 168 -0.82 -25.73 26.92
C ILE A 168 -2.12 -26.37 26.43
N TYR A 169 -2.73 -25.78 25.41
CA TYR A 169 -3.90 -26.34 24.73
C TYR A 169 -3.71 -26.36 23.21
N ASN A 170 -3.97 -27.50 22.59
CA ASN A 170 -4.12 -27.63 21.15
C ASN A 170 -5.52 -27.18 20.72
N ILE A 171 -5.59 -26.27 19.75
CA ILE A 171 -6.86 -25.82 19.14
C ILE A 171 -6.83 -26.21 17.66
N GLY A 172 -7.64 -27.19 17.30
CA GLY A 172 -7.52 -27.82 15.98
C GLY A 172 -8.79 -28.47 15.46
N THR A 173 -8.62 -29.20 14.36
CA THR A 173 -9.66 -30.03 13.75
C THR A 173 -9.03 -31.33 13.27
N TYR A 174 -9.84 -32.39 13.18
CA TYR A 174 -9.44 -33.63 12.53
C TYR A 174 -9.67 -33.62 11.01
N PHE A 175 -10.24 -32.53 10.47
CA PHE A 175 -10.45 -32.39 9.02
C PHE A 175 -9.15 -31.98 8.31
N GLU A 176 -8.63 -32.86 7.46
CA GLU A 176 -7.44 -32.65 6.65
C GLU A 176 -7.77 -32.61 5.15
N MET A 177 -7.11 -31.72 4.42
CA MET A 177 -7.18 -31.66 2.96
C MET A 177 -5.87 -31.19 2.37
N ASN A 178 -5.46 -31.77 1.24
CA ASN A 178 -4.28 -31.32 0.51
C ASN A 178 -4.57 -30.10 -0.37
N VAL A 179 -3.52 -29.43 -0.84
CA VAL A 179 -3.64 -28.17 -1.58
C VAL A 179 -4.24 -28.36 -2.98
N ILE A 180 -4.04 -29.53 -3.60
CA ILE A 180 -4.62 -29.84 -4.91
C ILE A 180 -6.14 -29.96 -4.81
N ASP A 181 -6.64 -30.73 -3.84
CA ASP A 181 -8.07 -30.92 -3.62
C ASP A 181 -8.74 -29.61 -3.19
N LEU A 182 -8.04 -28.81 -2.37
CA LEU A 182 -8.47 -27.46 -2.00
C LEU A 182 -8.72 -26.57 -3.22
N ALA A 183 -7.84 -26.61 -4.23
CA ALA A 183 -8.01 -25.82 -5.47
C ALA A 183 -9.30 -26.21 -6.20
N HIS A 184 -9.61 -27.50 -6.29
CA HIS A 184 -10.84 -27.99 -6.91
C HIS A 184 -12.09 -27.55 -6.15
N VAL A 185 -12.08 -27.66 -4.82
CA VAL A 185 -13.20 -27.20 -3.98
C VAL A 185 -13.43 -25.70 -4.14
N ILE A 186 -12.37 -24.89 -4.11
CA ILE A 186 -12.49 -23.44 -4.30
C ILE A 186 -12.98 -23.08 -5.69
N GLN A 187 -12.47 -23.72 -6.76
CA GLN A 187 -12.93 -23.47 -8.12
C GLN A 187 -14.42 -23.77 -8.26
N ALA A 188 -14.85 -24.94 -7.80
CA ALA A 188 -16.25 -25.36 -7.87
C ALA A 188 -17.15 -24.40 -7.09
N GLU A 189 -16.72 -23.96 -5.90
CA GLU A 189 -17.51 -23.05 -5.07
C GLU A 189 -17.60 -21.64 -5.67
N VAL A 190 -16.51 -21.13 -6.26
CA VAL A 190 -16.50 -19.85 -6.97
C VAL A 190 -17.41 -19.90 -8.20
N ASP A 191 -17.35 -20.97 -8.99
CA ASP A 191 -18.22 -21.14 -10.16
C ASP A 191 -19.69 -21.23 -9.75
N ARG A 192 -20.00 -21.98 -8.67
CA ARG A 192 -21.34 -22.09 -8.10
C ARG A 192 -21.90 -20.74 -7.69
N GLN A 193 -21.14 -19.94 -6.94
CA GLN A 193 -21.61 -18.63 -6.47
C GLN A 193 -21.68 -17.56 -7.57
N LEU A 194 -20.87 -17.68 -8.62
CA LEU A 194 -20.90 -16.79 -9.79
C LEU A 194 -21.90 -17.24 -10.88
N GLY A 195 -22.54 -18.39 -10.72
CA GLY A 195 -23.46 -18.95 -11.71
C GLY A 195 -22.78 -19.35 -13.03
N ARG A 196 -21.53 -19.83 -12.96
CA ARG A 196 -20.72 -20.25 -14.12
C ARG A 196 -20.84 -21.75 -14.37
N SER A 197 -20.59 -22.15 -15.61
CA SER A 197 -20.32 -23.56 -15.93
C SER A 197 -19.02 -24.01 -15.25
N PRO A 198 -18.87 -25.31 -14.93
CA PRO A 198 -17.65 -25.83 -14.31
C PRO A 198 -16.39 -25.48 -15.11
N THR A 199 -15.45 -24.78 -14.47
CA THR A 199 -14.16 -24.42 -15.05
C THR A 199 -13.12 -25.48 -14.72
N PRO A 200 -12.30 -25.94 -15.69
CA PRO A 200 -11.22 -26.88 -15.42
C PRO A 200 -10.14 -26.23 -14.54
N VAL A 201 -9.63 -26.99 -13.58
CA VAL A 201 -8.52 -26.55 -12.73
C VAL A 201 -7.20 -26.83 -13.45
N GLU A 202 -6.43 -25.77 -13.69
CA GLU A 202 -5.08 -25.86 -14.23
C GLU A 202 -4.06 -25.38 -13.19
N PHE A 203 -2.89 -26.03 -13.17
CA PHE A 203 -1.84 -25.75 -12.20
C PHE A 203 -0.59 -25.17 -12.84
N VAL A 204 0.09 -24.29 -12.09
CA VAL A 204 1.44 -23.80 -12.36
C VAL A 204 2.30 -24.15 -11.16
N GLY A 205 3.36 -24.93 -11.39
CA GLY A 205 4.33 -25.27 -10.37
C GLY A 205 5.17 -24.04 -9.98
N ILE A 206 5.34 -23.83 -8.68
CA ILE A 206 6.30 -22.89 -8.12
C ILE A 206 7.30 -23.66 -7.25
N LEU A 207 8.52 -23.13 -7.15
CA LEU A 207 9.60 -23.77 -6.41
C LEU A 207 9.15 -24.12 -4.98
N ASP A 208 9.44 -25.34 -4.57
CA ASP A 208 9.13 -25.79 -3.22
C ASP A 208 10.02 -25.07 -2.19
N ARG A 209 9.61 -25.13 -0.93
CA ARG A 209 10.45 -24.68 0.17
C ARG A 209 11.65 -25.62 0.32
N PRO A 210 12.80 -25.15 0.85
CA PRO A 210 13.94 -26.02 1.13
C PRO A 210 13.58 -27.24 1.99
N TYR A 211 12.60 -27.07 2.89
CA TYR A 211 12.00 -28.13 3.68
C TYR A 211 10.51 -27.84 3.88
N ASN A 212 9.66 -28.86 3.79
CA ASN A 212 8.20 -28.72 3.85
C ASN A 212 7.60 -29.95 4.54
N ASP A 213 7.06 -29.76 5.75
CA ASP A 213 6.38 -30.83 6.47
C ASP A 213 5.17 -31.33 5.68
N LEU A 214 5.00 -32.65 5.61
CA LEU A 214 3.99 -33.26 4.77
C LEU A 214 2.62 -33.30 5.45
N ARG A 215 2.55 -33.30 6.78
CA ARG A 215 1.29 -33.37 7.53
C ARG A 215 1.39 -32.73 8.91
N TYR A 216 0.36 -31.95 9.27
CA TYR A 216 0.15 -31.49 10.65
C TYR A 216 -1.22 -31.93 11.14
N LEU A 217 -1.23 -32.85 12.11
CA LEU A 217 -2.43 -33.31 12.78
C LEU A 217 -2.29 -33.10 14.29
N LEU A 218 -3.27 -32.42 14.90
CA LEU A 218 -3.34 -32.19 16.34
C LEU A 218 -4.42 -33.07 16.98
N ASP A 219 -4.16 -33.50 18.20
CA ASP A 219 -5.21 -33.92 19.12
C ASP A 219 -5.66 -32.73 19.97
N TYR A 220 -6.96 -32.41 19.94
CA TYR A 220 -7.55 -31.30 20.71
C TYR A 220 -8.42 -31.79 21.88
N SER A 221 -8.29 -33.06 22.28
CA SER A 221 -9.14 -33.65 23.33
C SER A 221 -9.02 -32.92 24.66
N LYS A 222 -7.83 -32.43 24.99
CA LYS A 222 -7.55 -31.74 26.26
C LYS A 222 -8.37 -30.46 26.42
N ILE A 223 -8.36 -29.55 25.44
CA ILE A 223 -9.14 -28.30 25.52
C ILE A 223 -10.64 -28.59 25.53
N SER A 224 -11.07 -29.65 24.82
CA SER A 224 -12.46 -30.06 24.80
C SER A 224 -12.95 -30.54 26.17
N LEU A 225 -12.15 -31.37 26.84
CA LEU A 225 -12.43 -31.82 28.21
C LEU A 225 -12.40 -30.68 29.23
N ASP A 226 -11.42 -29.78 29.14
CA ASP A 226 -11.23 -28.73 30.14
C ASP A 226 -12.20 -27.55 30.01
N THR A 227 -12.63 -27.22 28.78
CA THR A 227 -13.39 -25.98 28.50
C THR A 227 -14.73 -26.21 27.79
N GLY A 228 -14.99 -27.44 27.33
CA GLY A 228 -16.14 -27.79 26.50
C GLY A 228 -16.03 -27.30 25.05
N TRP A 229 -14.86 -26.82 24.61
CA TRP A 229 -14.66 -26.38 23.24
C TRP A 229 -14.60 -27.54 22.24
N SER A 230 -15.15 -27.34 21.05
CA SER A 230 -14.94 -28.20 19.89
C SER A 230 -15.28 -27.42 18.63
N PRO A 231 -14.62 -27.68 17.48
CA PRO A 231 -14.93 -27.00 16.23
C PRO A 231 -16.36 -27.33 15.78
N GLN A 232 -17.14 -26.32 15.37
CA GLN A 232 -18.54 -26.45 14.98
C GLN A 232 -18.78 -26.27 13.48
N VAL A 233 -17.91 -25.53 12.79
CA VAL A 233 -18.10 -25.19 11.37
C VAL A 233 -17.44 -26.25 10.49
N SER A 234 -18.23 -26.90 9.63
CA SER A 234 -17.69 -27.84 8.64
C SER A 234 -16.85 -27.09 7.59
N PHE A 235 -15.96 -27.80 6.93
CA PHE A 235 -15.10 -27.19 5.91
C PHE A 235 -15.90 -26.60 4.74
N GLU A 236 -16.93 -27.31 4.29
CA GLU A 236 -17.80 -26.89 3.18
C GLU A 236 -18.54 -25.60 3.51
N GLU A 237 -19.10 -25.51 4.72
CA GLU A 237 -19.79 -24.31 5.20
C GLU A 237 -18.80 -23.13 5.34
N GLY A 238 -17.64 -23.38 5.93
CA GLY A 238 -16.61 -22.36 6.09
C GLY A 238 -16.13 -21.80 4.75
N ILE A 239 -15.80 -22.67 3.78
CA ILE A 239 -15.34 -22.23 2.45
C ILE A 239 -16.42 -21.46 1.70
N SER A 240 -17.69 -21.90 1.77
CA SER A 240 -18.82 -21.16 1.19
C SER A 240 -18.92 -19.74 1.75
N ARG A 241 -18.77 -19.56 3.07
CA ARG A 241 -18.73 -18.23 3.71
C ARG A 241 -17.54 -17.39 3.25
N VAL A 242 -16.34 -17.98 3.16
CA VAL A 242 -15.13 -17.26 2.73
C VAL A 242 -15.25 -16.80 1.28
N VAL A 243 -15.69 -17.66 0.37
CA VAL A 243 -15.93 -17.32 -1.03
C VAL A 243 -16.98 -16.23 -1.14
N ALA A 244 -18.11 -16.37 -0.44
CA ALA A 244 -19.16 -15.36 -0.42
C ALA A 244 -18.65 -14.01 0.09
N SER A 245 -17.85 -13.99 1.16
CA SER A 245 -17.29 -12.75 1.70
C SER A 245 -16.34 -12.05 0.71
N THR A 246 -15.63 -12.83 -0.12
CA THR A 246 -14.67 -12.32 -1.11
C THR A 246 -15.36 -11.84 -2.39
N LEU A 247 -16.41 -12.55 -2.82
CA LEU A 247 -17.18 -12.22 -4.02
C LEU A 247 -18.16 -11.07 -3.79
N ASN A 248 -18.85 -11.08 -2.64
CA ASN A 248 -19.93 -10.16 -2.30
C ASN A 248 -19.49 -8.99 -1.45
N LEU A 249 -18.18 -8.66 -1.35
CA LEU A 249 -17.68 -7.54 -0.54
C LEU A 249 -18.65 -6.35 -0.62
N PRO A 250 -19.49 -6.12 0.41
CA PRO A 250 -20.03 -4.80 0.58
C PRO A 250 -18.77 -4.00 0.87
N LYS A 251 -18.41 -3.05 -0.01
CA LYS A 251 -17.52 -1.97 0.42
C LYS A 251 -18.23 -1.30 1.58
N LYS A 252 -18.06 -1.80 2.81
CA LYS A 252 -18.20 -0.99 4.02
C LYS A 252 -17.08 0.02 3.83
N SER A 253 -17.38 1.13 3.15
CA SER A 253 -16.40 2.16 2.90
C SER A 253 -16.06 2.69 4.28
N GLN A 254 -14.95 2.23 4.86
CA GLN A 254 -14.33 2.98 5.91
C GLN A 254 -14.16 4.38 5.32
N LYS A 255 -14.90 5.35 5.88
CA LYS A 255 -14.93 6.70 5.30
C LYS A 255 -13.48 7.16 5.20
N MET A 256 -13.08 7.60 4.01
CA MET A 256 -11.72 8.06 3.79
C MET A 256 -11.39 9.15 4.81
N ALA A 257 -10.28 8.95 5.52
CA ALA A 257 -9.73 9.85 6.52
C ALA A 257 -8.26 10.06 6.14
N VAL A 258 -7.92 11.30 5.78
CA VAL A 258 -6.64 11.62 5.12
C VAL A 258 -5.71 12.36 6.07
N VAL A 259 -4.46 11.95 6.18
CA VAL A 259 -3.39 12.79 6.73
C VAL A 259 -2.62 13.44 5.59
N ILE A 260 -2.45 14.76 5.63
CA ILE A 260 -1.80 15.51 4.55
C ILE A 260 -0.45 16.05 5.01
N TYR A 261 0.62 15.56 4.39
CA TYR A 261 1.96 16.13 4.50
C TYR A 261 2.14 17.19 3.42
N GLY A 262 2.57 18.39 3.82
CA GLY A 262 2.68 19.52 2.89
C GLY A 262 1.35 20.23 2.58
N GLY A 263 0.30 20.00 3.38
CA GLY A 263 -1.03 20.61 3.17
C GLY A 263 -1.07 22.14 3.27
N LYS A 264 -0.05 22.78 3.86
CA LYS A 264 0.10 24.25 3.85
C LYS A 264 0.72 24.80 2.56
N GLY A 265 1.30 23.95 1.72
CA GLY A 265 1.81 24.33 0.41
C GLY A 265 0.68 24.57 -0.58
N TRP A 266 0.97 25.23 -1.70
CA TRP A 266 -0.06 25.63 -2.68
C TRP A 266 -0.91 24.45 -3.19
N ILE A 267 -0.30 23.40 -3.74
CA ILE A 267 -1.03 22.18 -4.15
C ILE A 267 -1.75 21.53 -2.97
N GLY A 268 -1.10 21.49 -1.80
CA GLY A 268 -1.69 20.95 -0.58
C GLY A 268 -2.99 21.66 -0.17
N GLN A 269 -3.03 22.99 -0.27
CA GLN A 269 -4.22 23.79 0.00
C GLN A 269 -5.34 23.51 -1.00
N GLN A 270 -5.01 23.37 -2.28
CA GLN A 270 -5.98 23.01 -3.32
C GLN A 270 -6.61 21.63 -3.03
N CYS A 271 -5.80 20.65 -2.60
CA CYS A 271 -6.30 19.35 -2.13
C CYS A 271 -7.16 19.49 -0.87
N CYS A 272 -6.77 20.31 0.11
CA CYS A 272 -7.55 20.56 1.33
C CYS A 272 -8.93 21.15 0.99
N ASN A 273 -8.98 22.15 0.12
CA ASN A 273 -10.23 22.78 -0.32
C ASN A 273 -11.16 21.74 -0.96
N LYS A 274 -10.63 20.89 -1.85
CA LYS A 274 -11.43 19.84 -2.49
C LYS A 274 -11.92 18.78 -1.51
N LEU A 275 -11.09 18.40 -0.53
CA LEU A 275 -11.50 17.47 0.54
C LEU A 275 -12.61 18.07 1.42
N LEU A 276 -12.53 19.37 1.75
CA LEU A 276 -13.59 20.11 2.46
C LEU A 276 -14.90 20.13 1.66
N GLU A 277 -14.85 20.47 0.36
CA GLU A 277 -16.01 20.46 -0.52
C GLU A 277 -16.70 19.08 -0.56
N ARG A 278 -15.90 18.01 -0.60
CA ARG A 278 -16.40 16.62 -0.59
C ARG A 278 -16.77 16.11 0.81
N LYS A 279 -16.61 16.91 1.86
CA LYS A 279 -16.88 16.53 3.27
C LYS A 279 -16.08 15.30 3.72
N ILE A 280 -14.85 15.18 3.23
CA ILE A 280 -13.93 14.09 3.58
C ILE A 280 -13.06 14.57 4.75
N HIS A 281 -12.96 13.76 5.79
CA HIS A 281 -12.18 14.12 6.98
C HIS A 281 -10.68 14.13 6.65
N PHE A 282 -9.97 15.19 7.02
CA PHE A 282 -8.53 15.22 6.92
C PHE A 282 -7.88 15.94 8.11
N THR A 283 -6.64 15.58 8.38
CA THR A 283 -5.77 16.21 9.36
C THR A 283 -4.48 16.63 8.67
N LEU A 284 -3.98 17.83 8.99
CA LEU A 284 -2.66 18.25 8.54
C LEU A 284 -1.59 17.65 9.46
N ALA A 285 -0.59 17.02 8.86
CA ALA A 285 0.55 16.51 9.61
C ALA A 285 1.30 17.66 10.31
N LYS A 286 1.73 17.41 11.55
CA LYS A 286 2.57 18.31 12.35
C LYS A 286 4.04 18.00 12.15
N CYS A 287 4.39 16.72 12.04
CA CYS A 287 5.75 16.31 11.77
C CYS A 287 6.22 16.75 10.38
N ARG A 288 7.51 17.12 10.28
CA ARG A 288 8.20 17.34 9.02
C ARG A 288 9.27 16.27 8.87
N ILE A 289 9.03 15.35 7.94
CA ILE A 289 9.96 14.25 7.66
C ILE A 289 11.32 14.81 7.21
N GLY A 290 12.40 14.16 7.64
CA GLY A 290 13.78 14.64 7.49
C GLY A 290 14.19 15.71 8.49
N LYS A 291 13.27 16.25 9.30
CA LYS A 291 13.58 17.08 10.48
C LYS A 291 13.19 16.42 11.78
N ASN A 292 11.99 15.84 11.84
CA ASN A 292 11.60 14.90 12.88
C ASN A 292 12.19 13.52 12.59
N SER A 293 12.38 12.71 13.63
CA SER A 293 12.78 11.31 13.53
C SER A 293 11.68 10.45 12.91
N ASP A 294 12.06 9.35 12.27
CA ASP A 294 11.12 8.40 11.67
C ASP A 294 10.14 7.82 12.71
N LYS A 295 10.59 7.67 13.96
CA LYS A 295 9.76 7.25 15.09
C LYS A 295 8.66 8.28 15.40
N GLU A 296 8.98 9.58 15.47
CA GLU A 296 7.96 10.61 15.71
C GLU A 296 6.90 10.64 14.60
N VAL A 297 7.30 10.43 13.34
CA VAL A 297 6.38 10.36 12.19
C VAL A 297 5.47 9.13 12.30
N LEU A 298 6.05 7.97 12.65
CA LEU A 298 5.29 6.74 12.89
C LEU A 298 4.29 6.91 14.04
N ASP A 299 4.72 7.50 15.15
CA ASP A 299 3.88 7.77 16.32
C ASP A 299 2.76 8.76 15.99
N GLU A 300 3.02 9.80 15.18
CA GLU A 300 1.99 10.71 14.68
C GLU A 300 0.90 9.96 13.90
N LEU A 301 1.29 9.10 12.95
CA LEU A 301 0.34 8.36 12.12
C LEU A 301 -0.42 7.28 12.91
N ASN A 302 0.21 6.62 13.87
CA ASN A 302 -0.48 5.66 14.75
C ASN A 302 -1.55 6.32 15.63
N ASN A 303 -1.32 7.56 16.05
CA ASN A 303 -2.26 8.30 16.88
C ASN A 303 -3.40 8.94 16.08
N ILE A 304 -3.22 9.15 14.77
CA ILE A 304 -4.24 9.69 13.89
C ILE A 304 -4.84 8.50 13.14
N PHE A 305 -6.00 7.99 13.59
CA PHE A 305 -6.76 6.90 12.98
C PHE A 305 -7.20 7.20 11.52
N CYS A 306 -6.23 7.26 10.61
CA CYS A 306 -6.39 7.58 9.21
C CYS A 306 -6.39 6.30 8.38
N THR A 307 -6.83 6.46 7.13
CA THR A 307 -6.84 5.37 6.15
C THR A 307 -5.96 5.68 4.95
N HIS A 308 -5.66 6.97 4.75
CA HIS A 308 -4.92 7.49 3.61
C HIS A 308 -3.92 8.55 4.06
N VAL A 309 -2.78 8.59 3.40
CA VAL A 309 -1.76 9.64 3.56
C VAL A 309 -1.53 10.28 2.20
N LEU A 310 -1.69 11.61 2.13
CA LEU A 310 -1.43 12.41 0.95
C LEU A 310 -0.16 13.24 1.15
N CYS A 311 0.87 12.98 0.36
CA CYS A 311 2.14 13.70 0.37
C CYS A 311 2.19 14.72 -0.77
N CYS A 312 2.02 15.99 -0.43
CA CYS A 312 2.25 17.14 -1.31
C CYS A 312 3.56 17.87 -0.99
N MET A 313 4.49 17.19 -0.29
CA MET A 313 5.76 17.78 0.09
C MET A 313 6.74 17.84 -1.08
N GLY A 314 7.55 18.88 -1.07
CA GLY A 314 8.67 19.03 -1.97
C GLY A 314 9.34 20.39 -1.78
N ARG A 315 10.63 20.46 -2.08
CA ARG A 315 11.36 21.72 -2.17
C ARG A 315 11.43 22.12 -3.64
N THR A 316 10.92 23.30 -3.95
CA THR A 316 10.93 23.88 -5.31
C THR A 316 11.33 25.36 -5.31
N HIS A 317 11.70 25.91 -4.15
CA HIS A 317 12.07 27.31 -3.95
C HIS A 317 12.70 27.50 -2.57
N GLY A 318 13.35 28.64 -2.34
CA GLY A 318 13.96 28.99 -1.06
C GLY A 318 14.73 30.31 -1.10
N GLY A 319 14.84 30.97 0.05
CA GLY A 319 15.46 32.29 0.16
C GLY A 319 14.81 33.31 -0.78
N LYS A 320 15.61 33.89 -1.68
CA LYS A 320 15.15 34.87 -2.69
C LYS A 320 14.65 34.23 -3.99
N PHE A 321 14.93 32.95 -4.21
CA PHE A 321 14.56 32.25 -5.44
C PHE A 321 13.15 31.66 -5.30
N LYS A 322 12.28 31.98 -6.25
CA LYS A 322 10.88 31.50 -6.29
C LYS A 322 10.70 30.21 -7.10
N THR A 323 11.79 29.65 -7.60
CA THR A 323 11.82 28.57 -8.59
C THR A 323 12.91 27.54 -8.25
N VAL A 324 12.96 26.44 -9.01
CA VAL A 324 13.81 25.27 -8.70
C VAL A 324 15.30 25.55 -8.77
N GLU A 325 15.71 26.65 -9.41
CA GLU A 325 17.09 27.15 -9.45
C GLU A 325 17.67 27.37 -8.04
N TYR A 326 16.82 27.53 -7.02
CA TYR A 326 17.23 27.51 -5.62
C TYR A 326 18.05 26.27 -5.23
N LEU A 327 17.73 25.12 -5.83
CA LEU A 327 18.34 23.83 -5.51
C LEU A 327 19.64 23.59 -6.26
N GLU A 328 20.04 24.52 -7.12
CA GLU A 328 21.35 24.52 -7.77
C GLU A 328 22.39 25.15 -6.82
N GLY A 329 23.65 24.71 -6.91
CA GLY A 329 24.76 25.50 -6.36
C GLY A 329 25.36 25.07 -5.02
N GLY A 330 25.31 23.78 -4.64
CA GLY A 330 26.27 23.23 -3.66
C GLY A 330 25.74 22.19 -2.67
N PRO A 331 26.59 21.69 -1.76
CA PRO A 331 26.27 20.57 -0.86
C PRO A 331 25.03 20.79 0.02
N ASN A 332 24.80 22.03 0.48
CA ASN A 332 23.63 22.35 1.32
C ASN A 332 22.32 22.24 0.53
N GLN A 333 22.28 22.79 -0.69
CA GLN A 333 21.14 22.70 -1.59
C GLN A 333 20.89 21.25 -2.00
N THR A 334 21.95 20.49 -2.30
CA THR A 334 21.87 19.05 -2.57
C THR A 334 21.28 18.29 -1.38
N PHE A 335 21.74 18.58 -0.16
CA PHE A 335 21.20 17.98 1.06
C PHE A 335 19.70 18.29 1.23
N GLU A 336 19.29 19.55 1.07
CA GLU A 336 17.88 19.92 1.16
C GLU A 336 17.03 19.26 0.06
N ASN A 337 17.56 19.19 -1.16
CA ASN A 337 16.89 18.55 -2.29
C ASN A 337 16.67 17.06 -1.99
N ILE A 338 17.72 16.33 -1.63
CA ILE A 338 17.63 14.90 -1.30
C ILE A 338 16.69 14.68 -0.11
N ARG A 339 16.81 15.48 0.96
CA ARG A 339 15.98 15.34 2.15
C ARG A 339 14.49 15.53 1.84
N ASP A 340 14.12 16.64 1.18
CA ASP A 340 12.73 17.04 1.01
C ASP A 340 12.07 16.40 -0.23
N ASN A 341 12.83 16.07 -1.28
CA ASN A 341 12.28 15.55 -2.54
C ASN A 341 12.43 14.04 -2.73
N LEU A 342 13.36 13.37 -2.02
CA LEU A 342 13.60 11.92 -2.11
C LEU A 342 13.37 11.21 -0.77
N TYR A 343 14.21 11.47 0.23
CA TYR A 343 14.18 10.76 1.52
C TYR A 343 12.80 10.86 2.18
N SER A 344 12.24 12.06 2.28
CA SER A 344 10.95 12.27 2.93
C SER A 344 9.81 11.45 2.32
N THR A 345 9.79 11.35 0.99
CA THR A 345 8.77 10.59 0.27
C THR A 345 8.93 9.09 0.49
N LEU A 346 10.16 8.58 0.38
CA LEU A 346 10.42 7.13 0.51
C LEU A 346 10.21 6.64 1.94
N THR A 347 10.63 7.42 2.94
CA THR A 347 10.37 7.12 4.35
C THR A 347 8.88 7.06 4.63
N LEU A 348 8.11 8.05 4.15
CA LEU A 348 6.66 8.06 4.36
C LEU A 348 5.96 6.91 3.64
N ALA A 349 6.38 6.57 2.42
CA ALA A 349 5.88 5.41 1.69
C ALA A 349 6.09 4.10 2.48
N ARG A 350 7.30 3.92 3.04
CA ARG A 350 7.62 2.77 3.89
C ARG A 350 6.77 2.71 5.15
N ILE A 351 6.62 3.83 5.86
CA ILE A 351 5.79 3.90 7.08
C ILE A 351 4.34 3.55 6.74
N CYS A 352 3.79 4.11 5.66
CA CYS A 352 2.42 3.81 5.23
C CYS A 352 2.25 2.33 4.87
N GLN A 353 3.23 1.72 4.20
CA GLN A 353 3.23 0.29 3.90
C GLN A 353 3.21 -0.56 5.20
N THR A 354 4.03 -0.21 6.19
CA THR A 354 4.05 -0.89 7.50
C THR A 354 2.70 -0.79 8.21
N LEU A 355 2.01 0.34 8.08
CA LEU A 355 0.72 0.60 8.73
C LEU A 355 -0.51 0.15 7.92
N GLY A 356 -0.34 -0.36 6.69
CA GLY A 356 -1.47 -0.70 5.80
C GLY A 356 -2.31 0.52 5.39
N LEU A 357 -1.66 1.67 5.25
CA LEU A 357 -2.28 2.93 4.82
C LEU A 357 -2.10 3.15 3.33
N HIS A 358 -3.15 3.65 2.67
CA HIS A 358 -3.03 4.08 1.28
C HIS A 358 -2.17 5.35 1.20
N PHE A 359 -1.03 5.27 0.53
CA PHE A 359 -0.12 6.37 0.31
C PHE A 359 -0.31 6.95 -1.09
N THR A 360 -0.57 8.25 -1.17
CA THR A 360 -0.55 9.01 -2.42
C THR A 360 0.54 10.06 -2.36
N TYR A 361 1.46 10.02 -3.32
CA TYR A 361 2.49 11.01 -3.52
C TYR A 361 2.17 11.86 -4.74
N VAL A 362 2.15 13.18 -4.56
CA VAL A 362 2.09 14.13 -5.68
C VAL A 362 3.51 14.31 -6.21
N GLY A 363 3.85 13.46 -7.18
CA GLY A 363 5.11 13.47 -7.91
C GLY A 363 5.11 14.52 -9.02
N THR A 364 6.02 14.36 -9.99
CA THR A 364 6.11 15.30 -11.11
C THR A 364 6.47 14.61 -12.41
N GLY A 365 5.83 15.03 -13.50
CA GLY A 365 6.22 14.65 -14.86
C GLY A 365 7.32 15.53 -15.44
N TYR A 366 7.83 16.52 -14.69
CA TYR A 366 8.96 17.37 -15.07
C TYR A 366 10.31 16.63 -15.01
N ILE A 367 10.29 15.33 -15.28
CA ILE A 367 11.41 14.38 -15.27
C ILE A 367 11.63 13.78 -16.67
N PHE A 368 10.88 14.25 -17.66
CA PHE A 368 10.98 13.86 -19.05
C PHE A 368 11.24 15.08 -19.94
N ALA A 369 11.95 14.84 -21.03
CA ALA A 369 12.13 15.77 -22.12
C ALA A 369 11.95 15.02 -23.45
N TYR A 370 11.36 15.67 -24.44
CA TYR A 370 11.23 15.13 -25.79
C TYR A 370 12.57 14.58 -26.30
N ASP A 371 12.51 13.40 -26.92
CA ASP A 371 13.67 12.69 -27.45
C ASP A 371 13.30 11.97 -28.77
N GLN A 372 14.15 11.04 -29.22
CA GLN A 372 13.93 10.32 -30.47
C GLN A 372 12.78 9.31 -30.39
N GLU A 373 12.53 8.72 -29.21
CA GLU A 373 11.45 7.75 -28.99
C GLU A 373 10.12 8.44 -28.72
N HIS A 374 10.19 9.61 -28.10
CA HIS A 374 9.08 10.48 -27.77
C HIS A 374 9.27 11.86 -28.43
N PRO A 375 9.09 11.99 -29.76
CA PRO A 375 9.23 13.27 -30.44
C PRO A 375 7.99 14.16 -30.24
N ILE A 376 8.13 15.47 -30.50
CA ILE A 376 7.01 16.42 -30.49
C ILE A 376 5.94 15.97 -31.51
N GLY A 377 4.68 15.89 -31.07
CA GLY A 377 3.56 15.39 -31.88
C GLY A 377 3.51 13.87 -32.06
N GLY A 378 4.46 13.13 -31.47
CA GLY A 378 4.51 11.68 -31.46
C GLY A 378 3.90 11.06 -30.21
N LYS A 379 4.40 9.88 -29.84
CA LYS A 379 3.95 9.14 -28.65
C LYS A 379 4.41 9.85 -27.37
N GLY A 380 3.49 10.10 -26.45
CA GLY A 380 3.81 10.62 -25.12
C GLY A 380 4.53 9.60 -24.23
N PHE A 381 5.15 10.08 -23.15
CA PHE A 381 5.73 9.24 -22.11
C PHE A 381 4.63 8.56 -21.29
N THR A 382 4.68 7.24 -21.21
CA THR A 382 3.76 6.38 -20.47
C THR A 382 4.04 6.41 -18.96
N ASP A 383 3.14 5.81 -18.19
CA ASP A 383 3.29 5.71 -16.73
C ASP A 383 4.50 4.86 -16.30
N ASP A 384 4.96 3.96 -17.18
CA ASP A 384 6.04 3.00 -16.92
C ASP A 384 7.40 3.47 -17.48
N ASP A 385 7.42 4.55 -18.27
CA ASP A 385 8.67 5.10 -18.81
C ASP A 385 9.57 5.65 -17.70
N LEU A 386 10.87 5.45 -17.89
CA LEU A 386 11.90 5.91 -16.97
C LEU A 386 12.25 7.38 -17.23
N PRO A 387 12.60 8.15 -16.18
CA PRO A 387 13.02 9.55 -16.33
C PRO A 387 14.12 9.71 -17.38
N THR A 388 13.94 10.67 -18.30
CA THR A 388 14.89 10.98 -19.37
C THR A 388 15.51 12.38 -19.24
N PHE A 389 14.99 13.22 -18.35
CA PHE A 389 15.45 14.60 -18.19
C PHE A 389 16.26 14.81 -16.91
N PHE A 390 17.48 15.29 -17.09
CA PHE A 390 18.47 15.50 -16.03
C PHE A 390 19.07 16.92 -16.05
N GLY A 391 18.37 17.88 -16.66
CA GLY A 391 18.88 19.25 -16.89
C GLY A 391 18.99 20.13 -15.64
N ASN A 392 18.44 19.70 -14.50
CA ASN A 392 18.56 20.39 -13.23
C ASN A 392 18.52 19.41 -12.04
N SER A 393 19.10 19.82 -10.91
CA SER A 393 19.22 19.06 -9.67
C SER A 393 17.87 18.56 -9.15
N TYR A 394 16.82 19.40 -9.25
CA TYR A 394 15.47 19.02 -8.85
C TYR A 394 14.96 17.80 -9.63
N SER A 395 15.08 17.83 -10.96
CA SER A 395 14.55 16.80 -11.85
C SER A 395 15.32 15.49 -11.70
N ILE A 396 16.64 15.56 -11.48
CA ILE A 396 17.48 14.40 -11.16
C ILE A 396 16.93 13.70 -9.90
N VAL A 397 16.79 14.43 -8.79
CA VAL A 397 16.35 13.85 -7.51
C VAL A 397 14.91 13.34 -7.59
N LYS A 398 14.00 14.07 -8.24
CA LYS A 398 12.62 13.63 -8.46
C LYS A 398 12.53 12.42 -9.39
N GLY A 399 13.38 12.32 -10.40
CA GLY A 399 13.47 11.15 -11.27
C GLY A 399 13.89 9.90 -10.50
N PHE A 400 14.90 10.00 -9.63
CA PHE A 400 15.24 8.89 -8.74
C PHE A 400 14.11 8.55 -7.76
N THR A 401 13.40 9.55 -7.25
CA THR A 401 12.23 9.33 -6.37
C THR A 401 11.13 8.57 -7.11
N ASP A 402 10.82 8.98 -8.35
CA ASP A 402 9.82 8.35 -9.22
C ASP A 402 10.18 6.90 -9.55
N ARG A 403 11.48 6.59 -9.74
CA ARG A 403 11.94 5.22 -9.93
C ARG A 403 11.88 4.41 -8.64
N MET A 404 12.33 4.97 -7.52
CA MET A 404 12.43 4.25 -6.25
C MET A 404 11.07 4.00 -5.61
N ILE A 405 10.08 4.87 -5.81
CA ILE A 405 8.74 4.68 -5.24
C ILE A 405 8.04 3.44 -5.83
N GLN A 406 8.50 2.96 -7.00
CA GLN A 406 7.98 1.74 -7.63
C GLN A 406 8.25 0.48 -6.82
N GLN A 407 9.25 0.46 -5.93
CA GLN A 407 9.48 -0.70 -5.05
C GLN A 407 8.32 -0.94 -4.07
N TYR A 408 7.52 0.10 -3.81
CA TYR A 408 6.31 0.02 -2.99
C TYR A 408 5.06 -0.32 -3.84
N GLN A 409 5.24 -0.59 -5.15
CA GLN A 409 4.22 -1.03 -6.08
C GLN A 409 4.36 -2.55 -6.28
N GLY A 410 3.32 -3.32 -5.99
CA GLY A 410 3.32 -4.78 -6.20
C GLY A 410 2.81 -5.63 -5.05
N GLY A 411 2.63 -5.06 -3.84
CA GLY A 411 1.82 -5.63 -2.77
C GLY A 411 0.33 -5.28 -2.90
N ILE A 412 -0.44 -5.33 -1.80
CA ILE A 412 -1.78 -4.71 -1.74
C ILE A 412 -1.64 -3.30 -2.35
N LYS A 413 -2.45 -2.99 -3.37
CA LYS A 413 -2.28 -1.84 -4.29
C LYS A 413 -2.47 -0.49 -3.57
N GLU A 414 -1.52 -0.05 -2.77
CA GLU A 414 -1.75 1.06 -1.82
C GLU A 414 -0.80 2.24 -1.97
N CYS A 415 0.12 2.25 -2.94
CA CYS A 415 0.98 3.39 -3.22
C CYS A 415 0.71 3.99 -4.61
N LEU A 416 0.16 5.20 -4.67
CA LEU A 416 -0.06 5.99 -5.88
C LEU A 416 1.01 7.06 -6.03
N ASN A 417 1.73 7.07 -7.15
CA ASN A 417 2.61 8.17 -7.55
C ASN A 417 1.94 8.97 -8.67
N ALA A 418 1.31 10.09 -8.31
CA ALA A 418 0.58 10.95 -9.24
C ALA A 418 1.51 12.06 -9.78
N ARG A 419 1.94 11.92 -11.03
CA ARG A 419 2.83 12.86 -11.72
C ARG A 419 2.05 14.06 -12.24
N ILE A 420 2.19 15.21 -11.59
CA ILE A 420 1.67 16.48 -12.11
C ILE A 420 2.74 17.25 -12.90
N THR A 421 2.30 18.09 -13.82
CA THR A 421 3.15 18.96 -14.65
C THR A 421 2.53 20.34 -14.76
N LEU A 422 3.36 21.38 -14.67
CA LEU A 422 2.98 22.78 -14.92
C LEU A 422 1.56 23.13 -14.42
N PRO A 423 1.31 22.98 -13.11
CA PRO A 423 -0.02 23.10 -12.53
C PRO A 423 -0.63 24.50 -12.73
N LEU A 424 -1.93 24.53 -13.04
CA LEU A 424 -2.68 25.76 -13.22
C LEU A 424 -4.09 25.66 -12.62
N ASN A 425 -4.59 26.81 -12.17
CA ASN A 425 -6.01 27.03 -11.88
C ASN A 425 -6.44 28.39 -12.46
N PHE A 426 -7.68 28.78 -12.21
CA PHE A 426 -8.25 30.01 -12.77
C PHE A 426 -8.20 31.21 -11.81
N CYS A 427 -7.41 31.13 -10.73
CA CYS A 427 -7.15 32.23 -9.80
C CYS A 427 -5.89 32.99 -10.24
N LEU A 428 -6.04 34.24 -10.71
CA LEU A 428 -4.96 34.98 -11.36
C LEU A 428 -3.98 35.66 -10.39
N ASP A 429 -4.27 35.68 -9.10
CA ASP A 429 -3.48 36.33 -8.05
C ASP A 429 -2.45 35.41 -7.37
N GLU A 430 -2.34 34.16 -7.82
CA GLU A 430 -1.48 33.14 -7.21
C GLU A 430 -0.12 33.04 -7.91
N GLU A 431 0.97 33.47 -7.26
CA GLU A 431 2.33 33.48 -7.85
C GLU A 431 2.84 32.12 -8.35
N ARG A 432 2.25 31.00 -7.89
CA ARG A 432 2.65 29.65 -8.33
C ARG A 432 1.87 29.13 -9.52
N ASN A 433 0.72 29.73 -9.82
CA ASN A 433 -0.14 29.35 -10.92
C ASN A 433 0.59 29.59 -12.25
N LEU A 434 0.62 28.57 -13.11
CA LEU A 434 1.17 28.71 -14.46
C LEU A 434 0.46 29.84 -15.21
N LEU A 435 -0.87 29.92 -15.11
CA LEU A 435 -1.67 30.90 -15.85
C LEU A 435 -1.27 32.34 -15.49
N THR A 436 -1.15 32.65 -14.19
CA THR A 436 -0.65 33.95 -13.71
C THR A 436 0.71 34.31 -14.32
N LYS A 437 1.64 33.34 -14.38
CA LYS A 437 2.99 33.59 -14.92
C LYS A 437 2.98 33.85 -16.43
N ILE A 438 2.32 32.99 -17.21
CA ILE A 438 2.35 33.09 -18.68
C ILE A 438 1.63 34.33 -19.18
N LEU A 439 0.64 34.84 -18.44
CA LEU A 439 -0.05 36.10 -18.74
C LEU A 439 0.83 37.34 -18.56
N GLU A 440 2.01 37.23 -17.95
CA GLU A 440 2.96 38.35 -17.79
C GLU A 440 4.19 38.21 -18.71
N TYR A 441 4.33 37.09 -19.42
CA TYR A 441 5.51 36.82 -20.23
C TYR A 441 5.56 37.70 -21.47
N LYS A 442 6.71 38.33 -21.68
CA LYS A 442 7.03 39.10 -22.90
C LYS A 442 7.56 38.22 -24.02
N GLN A 443 8.16 37.08 -23.66
CA GLN A 443 8.71 36.09 -24.59
C GLN A 443 8.21 34.70 -24.21
N ILE A 444 7.74 33.95 -25.20
CA ILE A 444 7.14 32.62 -25.02
C ILE A 444 8.04 31.57 -25.65
N PHE A 445 8.40 30.58 -24.82
CA PHE A 445 9.01 29.33 -25.26
C PHE A 445 7.89 28.38 -25.64
N ASP A 446 7.65 28.23 -26.95
CA ASP A 446 6.42 27.64 -27.46
C ASP A 446 6.61 26.21 -27.94
N ILE A 447 6.49 25.28 -26.99
CA ILE A 447 6.50 23.84 -27.25
C ILE A 447 5.25 23.23 -26.62
N PRO A 448 4.53 22.32 -27.30
CA PRO A 448 3.44 21.58 -26.69
C PRO A 448 3.93 20.82 -25.46
N VAL A 449 3.24 20.97 -24.32
CA VAL A 449 3.58 20.27 -23.08
C VAL A 449 2.33 19.79 -22.38
N SER A 450 2.45 18.71 -21.62
CA SER A 450 1.39 18.31 -20.69
C SER A 450 1.28 19.33 -19.56
N ILE A 451 0.04 19.63 -19.18
CA ILE A 451 -0.30 20.56 -18.11
C ILE A 451 -1.33 19.91 -17.16
N THR A 452 -1.34 20.37 -15.91
CA THR A 452 -2.28 19.88 -14.89
C THR A 452 -3.25 21.00 -14.53
N ILE A 453 -4.50 20.88 -14.98
CA ILE A 453 -5.56 21.80 -14.57
C ILE A 453 -6.14 21.27 -13.26
N LEU A 454 -5.83 21.98 -12.17
CA LEU A 454 -6.09 21.51 -10.81
C LEU A 454 -7.58 21.26 -10.53
N ASP A 455 -8.46 22.04 -11.15
CA ASP A 455 -9.92 21.91 -11.07
C ASP A 455 -10.42 20.55 -11.58
N ASP A 456 -9.67 19.86 -12.46
CA ASP A 456 -10.01 18.54 -12.99
C ASP A 456 -9.20 17.43 -12.32
N CYS A 457 -7.89 17.62 -12.18
CA CYS A 457 -6.95 16.62 -11.72
C CYS A 457 -7.06 16.33 -10.21
N ILE A 458 -7.34 17.33 -9.36
CA ILE A 458 -7.49 17.09 -7.92
C ILE A 458 -8.75 16.27 -7.61
N PRO A 459 -9.94 16.55 -8.17
CA PRO A 459 -11.08 15.65 -8.04
C PRO A 459 -10.76 14.22 -8.51
N ALA A 460 -10.05 14.07 -9.64
CA ALA A 460 -9.64 12.76 -10.13
C ALA A 460 -8.72 12.05 -9.14
N LEU A 461 -7.71 12.74 -8.60
CA LEU A 461 -6.81 12.21 -7.58
C LEU A 461 -7.57 11.68 -6.35
N ILE A 462 -8.56 12.44 -5.85
CA ILE A 462 -9.35 12.04 -4.68
C ILE A 462 -10.21 10.81 -4.99
N ASP A 463 -10.86 10.74 -6.16
CA ASP A 463 -11.65 9.55 -6.56
C ASP A 463 -10.75 8.29 -6.70
N LEU A 464 -9.50 8.46 -7.18
CA LEU A 464 -8.50 7.41 -7.29
C LEU A 464 -7.98 6.95 -5.91
N MET A 465 -7.79 7.90 -4.98
CA MET A 465 -7.46 7.63 -3.58
C MET A 465 -8.57 6.81 -2.90
N GLU A 466 -9.83 7.23 -3.04
CA GLU A 466 -10.99 6.47 -2.49
C GLU A 466 -11.07 5.04 -3.03
N SER A 467 -10.60 4.84 -4.26
CA SER A 467 -10.54 3.53 -4.93
C SER A 467 -9.26 2.75 -4.63
N ARG A 468 -8.35 3.31 -3.81
CA ARG A 468 -7.01 2.80 -3.50
C ARG A 468 -6.27 2.35 -4.76
N VAL A 469 -6.23 3.21 -5.78
CA VAL A 469 -5.46 2.93 -6.99
C VAL A 469 -3.98 3.08 -6.69
N GLY A 470 -3.17 2.07 -7.00
CA GLY A 470 -1.70 2.14 -6.89
C GLY A 470 -0.99 2.20 -8.24
N GLY A 471 0.32 2.44 -8.20
CA GLY A 471 1.19 2.55 -9.37
C GLY A 471 1.60 3.97 -9.70
N ASN A 472 2.43 4.13 -10.73
CA ASN A 472 2.64 5.44 -11.37
C ASN A 472 1.41 5.84 -12.17
N LEU A 473 1.10 7.14 -12.15
CA LEU A 473 0.02 7.72 -12.93
C LEU A 473 0.40 9.13 -13.40
N ASN A 474 0.38 9.34 -14.72
CA ASN A 474 0.45 10.65 -15.35
C ASN A 474 -0.86 11.41 -15.07
N LEU A 475 -0.89 12.22 -14.01
CA LEU A 475 -2.06 12.98 -13.58
C LEU A 475 -2.08 14.37 -14.24
N VAL A 476 -2.36 14.38 -15.53
CA VAL A 476 -2.43 15.59 -16.37
C VAL A 476 -3.67 15.55 -17.25
N ASN A 477 -4.11 16.69 -17.77
CA ASN A 477 -5.21 16.69 -18.72
C ASN A 477 -4.76 16.07 -20.07
N PRO A 478 -5.60 15.26 -20.74
CA PRO A 478 -5.31 14.76 -22.07
C PRO A 478 -5.06 15.90 -23.08
N GLN A 479 -4.30 15.59 -24.13
CA GLN A 479 -3.85 16.53 -25.17
C GLN A 479 -2.87 17.60 -24.63
N PRO A 480 -1.56 17.47 -24.93
CA PRO A 480 -0.58 18.52 -24.69
C PRO A 480 -0.95 19.82 -25.40
N ILE A 481 -0.55 20.94 -24.82
CA ILE A 481 -0.86 22.28 -25.33
C ILE A 481 0.36 23.18 -25.20
N SER A 482 0.55 24.10 -26.15
CA SER A 482 1.63 25.09 -26.09
C SER A 482 1.18 26.35 -25.35
N PHE A 483 2.12 27.16 -24.85
CA PHE A 483 1.77 28.38 -24.13
C PHE A 483 1.13 29.43 -25.04
N SER A 484 1.52 29.53 -26.32
CA SER A 484 0.86 30.41 -27.29
C SER A 484 -0.61 30.06 -27.46
N GLN A 485 -0.95 28.77 -27.55
CA GLN A 485 -2.33 28.30 -27.67
C GLN A 485 -3.17 28.65 -26.44
N ILE A 486 -2.60 28.57 -25.23
CA ILE A 486 -3.29 29.01 -24.00
C ILE A 486 -3.58 30.52 -24.05
N LEU A 487 -2.59 31.33 -24.45
CA LEU A 487 -2.72 32.78 -24.53
C LEU A 487 -3.71 33.22 -25.62
N GLU A 488 -3.74 32.52 -26.75
CA GLU A 488 -4.72 32.75 -27.82
C GLU A 488 -6.15 32.47 -27.34
N LEU A 489 -6.37 31.36 -26.62
CA LEU A 489 -7.67 31.05 -26.01
C LEU A 489 -8.08 32.11 -24.98
N TYR A 490 -7.14 32.60 -24.17
CA TYR A 490 -7.39 33.67 -23.21
C TYR A 490 -7.77 34.97 -23.91
N LYS A 491 -7.07 35.33 -24.98
CA LYS A 491 -7.34 36.53 -25.79
C LYS A 491 -8.71 36.45 -26.49
N GLU A 492 -9.06 35.28 -27.02
CA GLU A 492 -10.35 35.02 -27.68
C GLU A 492 -11.52 35.16 -26.70
N ILE A 493 -11.37 34.63 -25.48
CA ILE A 493 -12.50 34.44 -24.55
C ILE A 493 -12.58 35.53 -23.48
N VAL A 494 -11.45 35.97 -22.91
CA VAL A 494 -11.43 36.82 -21.71
C VAL A 494 -11.13 38.27 -22.05
N CYS A 495 -10.02 38.55 -22.73
CA CYS A 495 -9.56 39.92 -22.97
C CYS A 495 -8.94 40.06 -24.37
N SER A 496 -9.66 40.74 -25.27
CA SER A 496 -9.17 40.98 -26.64
C SER A 496 -7.98 41.95 -26.70
N ASP A 497 -7.85 42.84 -25.70
CA ASP A 497 -6.78 43.84 -25.57
C ASP A 497 -5.61 43.33 -24.70
N PHE A 498 -5.17 42.10 -25.00
CA PHE A 498 -4.07 41.43 -24.30
C PHE A 498 -2.70 41.92 -24.81
N HIS A 499 -1.68 41.96 -23.93
CA HIS A 499 -0.37 42.50 -24.29
C HIS A 499 0.32 41.69 -25.40
N HIS A 500 1.21 42.36 -26.13
CA HIS A 500 2.01 41.72 -27.17
C HIS A 500 3.13 40.88 -26.54
N TYR A 501 3.32 39.66 -27.05
CA TYR A 501 4.42 38.77 -26.69
C TYR A 501 5.11 38.26 -27.96
N GLU A 502 6.41 37.97 -27.85
CA GLU A 502 7.23 37.41 -28.92
C GLU A 502 7.43 35.90 -28.73
N LEU A 503 7.41 35.14 -29.81
CA LEU A 503 7.79 33.73 -29.78
C LEU A 503 9.32 33.62 -29.91
N LEU A 504 9.95 32.80 -29.06
CA LEU A 504 11.38 32.52 -29.17
C LEU A 504 11.63 31.63 -30.40
N ASP A 505 12.57 32.04 -31.26
CA ASP A 505 12.99 31.26 -32.42
C ASP A 505 13.74 30.01 -31.97
N ALA A 506 13.51 28.86 -32.62
CA ALA A 506 14.21 27.61 -32.33
C ALA A 506 15.74 27.72 -32.52
N ASN A 507 16.20 28.66 -33.35
CA ASN A 507 17.60 28.96 -33.57
C ASN A 507 18.20 29.89 -32.51
N ASP A 508 17.39 30.52 -31.65
CA ASP A 508 17.86 31.37 -30.56
C ASP A 508 18.66 30.54 -29.53
N ASP A 509 19.80 31.07 -29.09
CA ASP A 509 20.60 30.46 -28.02
C ASP A 509 19.76 30.27 -26.74
N LYS A 510 18.87 31.21 -26.45
CA LYS A 510 17.95 31.14 -25.31
C LYS A 510 16.93 30.01 -25.43
N TYR A 511 16.46 29.73 -26.65
CA TYR A 511 15.57 28.58 -26.89
C TYR A 511 16.31 27.27 -26.62
N ARG A 512 17.54 27.14 -27.13
CA ARG A 512 18.40 25.96 -26.91
C ARG A 512 18.74 25.76 -25.43
N GLU A 513 19.00 26.84 -24.70
CA GLU A 513 19.21 26.80 -23.24
C GLU A 513 17.97 26.31 -22.50
N LEU A 514 16.77 26.78 -22.87
CA LEU A 514 15.53 26.35 -22.22
C LEU A 514 15.23 24.87 -22.47
N CYS A 515 15.48 24.35 -23.67
CA CYS A 515 15.35 22.91 -23.97
C CYS A 515 16.27 22.03 -23.10
N THR A 516 17.44 22.53 -22.68
CA THR A 516 18.38 21.74 -21.87
C THR A 516 18.15 21.89 -20.37
N THR A 517 17.54 22.99 -19.94
CA THR A 517 17.36 23.33 -18.51
C THR A 517 15.94 23.09 -17.99
N LYS A 518 14.95 22.90 -18.88
CA LYS A 518 13.55 22.68 -18.53
C LYS A 518 13.02 21.36 -19.07
N GLY A 519 12.23 20.66 -18.25
CA GLY A 519 11.47 19.50 -18.70
C GLY A 519 10.39 19.95 -19.68
N ASN A 520 10.35 19.34 -20.86
CA ASN A 520 9.37 19.61 -21.90
C ASN A 520 8.92 18.29 -22.51
N CYS A 521 7.70 17.85 -22.20
CA CYS A 521 7.21 16.56 -22.65
C CYS A 521 5.69 16.54 -22.83
N ALA A 522 5.25 15.59 -23.66
CA ALA A 522 3.90 15.08 -23.68
C ALA A 522 3.84 13.79 -22.86
N LEU A 523 2.91 13.69 -21.93
CA LEU A 523 2.62 12.47 -21.19
C LEU A 523 1.41 11.76 -21.83
N ASP A 524 1.48 10.44 -21.92
CA ASP A 524 0.37 9.59 -22.29
C ASP A 524 -0.61 9.48 -21.11
N THR A 525 -1.88 9.79 -21.36
CA THR A 525 -2.98 9.80 -20.38
C THR A 525 -3.91 8.61 -20.49
N SER A 526 -3.64 7.63 -21.36
CA SER A 526 -4.52 6.48 -21.62
C SER A 526 -4.93 5.72 -20.35
N LYS A 527 -4.00 5.59 -19.39
CA LYS A 527 -4.27 4.94 -18.10
C LYS A 527 -5.20 5.79 -17.22
N LEU A 528 -4.98 7.11 -17.17
CA LEU A 528 -5.85 8.03 -16.44
C LEU A 528 -7.25 8.06 -17.04
N GLU A 529 -7.37 8.14 -18.37
CA GLU A 529 -8.65 8.14 -19.07
C GLU A 529 -9.42 6.83 -18.85
N LYS A 530 -8.73 5.69 -18.76
CA LYS A 530 -9.35 4.41 -18.40
C LYS A 530 -9.86 4.38 -16.97
N LEU A 531 -9.10 4.94 -16.03
CA LEU A 531 -9.44 4.95 -14.60
C LEU A 531 -10.47 6.03 -14.24
N TYR A 532 -10.49 7.12 -15.00
CA TYR A 532 -11.35 8.28 -14.78
C TYR A 532 -11.81 8.85 -16.14
N PRO A 533 -12.81 8.23 -16.80
CA PRO A 533 -13.22 8.60 -18.17
C PRO A 533 -13.83 10.00 -18.32
N LYS A 534 -14.13 10.67 -17.21
CA LYS A 534 -14.76 12.00 -17.18
C LYS A 534 -13.74 13.15 -17.16
N ILE A 535 -12.44 12.88 -17.24
CA ILE A 535 -11.41 13.94 -17.30
C ILE A 535 -11.48 14.66 -18.65
N PRO A 536 -11.66 16.00 -18.68
CA PRO A 536 -11.63 16.75 -19.92
C PRO A 536 -10.20 16.90 -20.44
N ASN A 537 -10.05 16.98 -21.77
CA ASN A 537 -8.78 17.41 -22.37
C ASN A 537 -8.45 18.87 -22.00
N SER A 538 -7.19 19.25 -22.21
CA SER A 538 -6.66 20.56 -21.85
C SER A 538 -7.43 21.71 -22.49
N PHE A 539 -7.80 21.61 -23.77
CA PHE A 539 -8.49 22.67 -24.51
C PHE A 539 -9.92 22.92 -23.99
N ASP A 540 -10.69 21.85 -23.78
CA ASP A 540 -12.07 21.94 -23.31
C ASP A 540 -12.13 22.52 -21.89
N SER A 541 -11.20 22.10 -21.03
CA SER A 541 -11.12 22.61 -19.66
C SER A 541 -10.70 24.08 -19.60
N LEU A 542 -9.68 24.48 -20.37
CA LEU A 542 -9.25 25.87 -20.47
C LEU A 542 -10.36 26.78 -21.01
N ARG A 543 -11.07 26.38 -22.08
CA ARG A 543 -12.21 27.13 -22.61
C ARG A 543 -13.28 27.35 -21.54
N LYS A 544 -13.64 26.30 -20.80
CA LYS A 544 -14.63 26.38 -19.71
C LYS A 544 -14.17 27.29 -18.57
N GLY A 545 -12.92 27.19 -18.16
CA GLY A 545 -12.38 28.04 -17.10
C GLY A 545 -12.25 29.50 -17.50
N PHE A 546 -11.81 29.78 -18.72
CA PHE A 546 -11.75 31.14 -19.26
C PHE A 546 -13.15 31.77 -19.41
N MET A 547 -14.17 31.01 -19.79
CA MET A 547 -15.55 31.50 -19.76
C MET A 547 -15.97 31.93 -18.35
N LYS A 548 -15.62 31.17 -17.30
CA LYS A 548 -15.87 31.56 -15.91
C LYS A 548 -15.13 32.84 -15.51
N ILE A 549 -13.85 32.98 -15.89
CA ILE A 549 -13.08 34.21 -15.62
C ILE A 549 -13.79 35.40 -16.26
N ARG A 550 -14.14 35.31 -17.54
CA ARG A 550 -14.86 36.36 -18.26
C ARG A 550 -16.18 36.72 -17.58
N ASP A 551 -16.94 35.73 -17.15
CA ASP A 551 -18.25 35.93 -16.54
C ASP A 551 -18.14 36.55 -15.13
N ASN A 552 -17.04 36.33 -14.41
CA ASN A 552 -16.75 36.97 -13.13
C ASN A 552 -16.18 38.40 -13.26
N LEU A 553 -15.69 38.79 -14.45
CA LEU A 553 -15.19 40.15 -14.74
C LEU A 553 -16.30 41.11 -15.18
N LYS A 554 -17.48 40.59 -15.53
CA LYS A 554 -18.71 41.35 -15.84
C LYS A 554 -19.53 41.56 -14.57
#